data_AF-A0A936PKE2-F1
#
_entry.id   AF-A0A936PKE2-F1
#
_cell.length_a   1.000
_cell.length_b   1.000
_cell.length_c   1.000
_cell.angle_alpha   90.00
_cell.angle_beta   90.00
_cell.angle_gamma   90.00
#
_symmetry.space_group_name_H-M   'P 1'
#
loop_
_entity.id
_entity.type
_entity.pdbx_description
1 polymer ?
#
loop_
_entity_poly.entity_id
_entity_poly.type
_entity_poly.pdbx_seq_one_letter_code
_entity_poly.pdbx_strand_id
1 'polypeptide(L)' 'MCNLKHRELLDAAHIIADKDDMGEPIIKNGLALCKIHHAAFDQNILGIDPDYKIKIREDILMETDGPNA' A
#
# COMPACT_ATOMS: atom_id res chain seq x y z
N MET A 1 -8.87 -1.11 4.28
CA MET A 1 -8.16 0.07 3.75
C MET A 1 -9.13 0.95 2.97
N CYS A 2 -9.35 0.75 1.66
CA CYS A 2 -10.46 1.39 0.93
C CYS A 2 -11.63 0.43 0.80
N ASN A 3 -12.86 0.89 1.09
CA ASN A 3 -14.07 0.08 0.94
C ASN A 3 -14.56 0.04 -0.53
N LEU A 4 -13.63 -0.04 -1.49
CA LEU A 4 -13.91 0.01 -2.92
C LEU A 4 -14.55 -1.32 -3.35
N LYS A 5 -15.76 -1.27 -3.91
CA LYS A 5 -16.53 -2.46 -4.32
C LYS A 5 -16.32 -2.87 -5.79
N HIS A 6 -15.34 -2.26 -6.45
CA HIS A 6 -15.04 -2.45 -7.87
C HIS A 6 -13.78 -3.30 -8.01
N ARG A 7 -13.97 -4.60 -8.28
CA ARG A 7 -12.85 -5.56 -8.40
C ARG A 7 -11.94 -5.23 -9.57
N GLU A 8 -12.49 -4.63 -10.63
CA GLU A 8 -11.79 -4.17 -11.82
C GLU A 8 -10.77 -3.05 -11.56
N LEU A 9 -10.83 -2.41 -10.39
CA LEU A 9 -9.89 -1.36 -9.95
C LEU A 9 -8.88 -1.86 -8.91
N LEU A 10 -8.90 -3.16 -8.58
CA LEU A 10 -7.96 -3.78 -7.65
C LEU A 10 -6.76 -4.34 -8.42
N ASP A 11 -5.58 -4.11 -7.85
CA ASP A 11 -4.32 -4.72 -8.26
C ASP A 11 -3.80 -5.65 -7.15
N ALA A 12 -2.92 -6.57 -7.56
CA ALA A 12 -2.11 -7.36 -6.65
C ALA A 12 -0.79 -6.61 -6.37
N ALA A 13 -0.55 -6.28 -5.11
CA ALA A 13 0.70 -5.74 -4.61
C ALA A 13 1.51 -6.85 -3.90
N HIS A 14 2.83 -6.87 -4.09
CA HIS A 14 3.71 -7.79 -3.36
C HIS A 14 4.08 -7.20 -1.99
N ILE A 15 4.07 -8.00 -0.93
CA ILE A 15 4.55 -7.57 0.40
C ILE A 15 6.08 -7.49 0.41
N ILE A 16 6.74 -8.54 -0.07
CA ILE A 16 8.18 -8.64 -0.36
C ILE A 16 8.33 -8.48 -1.87
N ALA A 17 9.15 -7.52 -2.31
CA ALA A 17 9.26 -7.15 -3.72
C ALA A 17 9.65 -8.35 -4.59
N ASP A 18 9.10 -8.39 -5.80
CA ASP A 18 9.33 -9.46 -6.79
C ASP A 18 10.81 -9.71 -7.13
N LYS A 19 11.64 -8.67 -6.98
CA LYS A 19 13.10 -8.72 -7.20
C LYS A 19 13.89 -9.35 -6.06
N ASP A 20 13.30 -9.51 -4.88
CA ASP A 20 13.96 -10.12 -3.72
C ASP A 20 13.88 -11.64 -3.78
N ASP A 21 14.85 -12.33 -3.17
CA ASP A 21 14.92 -13.80 -3.14
C ASP A 21 13.67 -14.46 -2.54
N MET A 22 12.94 -13.76 -1.68
CA MET A 22 11.70 -14.21 -1.03
C MET A 22 10.44 -13.58 -1.65
N GLY A 23 10.58 -12.90 -2.79
CA GLY A 23 9.55 -12.14 -3.49
C GLY A 23 8.55 -12.97 -4.30
N GLU A 24 8.38 -14.26 -3.96
CA GLU A 24 7.54 -15.15 -4.77
C GLU A 24 6.09 -14.65 -4.89
N PRO A 25 5.45 -14.77 -6.07
CA PRO A 25 4.09 -14.30 -6.32
C PRO A 25 3.04 -15.27 -5.76
N ILE A 26 3.07 -15.48 -4.44
CA ILE A 26 2.17 -16.37 -3.71
C ILE A 26 1.15 -15.57 -2.91
N ILE A 27 0.00 -16.19 -2.60
CA ILE A 27 -1.10 -15.53 -1.85
C ILE A 27 -0.61 -14.93 -0.52
N LYS A 28 0.31 -15.61 0.18
CA LYS A 28 0.86 -15.13 1.46
C LYS A 28 1.73 -13.88 1.33
N ASN A 29 2.25 -13.60 0.13
CA ASN A 29 3.06 -12.44 -0.21
C ASN A 29 2.25 -11.39 -1.00
N GLY A 30 0.92 -11.52 -1.07
CA GLY A 30 0.07 -10.69 -1.90
C GLY A 30 -0.96 -9.88 -1.12
N LEU A 31 -1.20 -8.64 -1.55
CA LEU A 31 -2.26 -7.77 -1.08
C LEU A 31 -3.14 -7.32 -2.24
N ALA A 32 -4.45 -7.28 -2.05
CA ALA A 32 -5.39 -6.70 -3.01
C ALA A 32 -5.65 -5.23 -2.67
N LEU A 33 -5.10 -4.30 -3.45
CA LEU A 33 -5.15 -2.85 -3.19
C LEU A 33 -5.76 -2.11 -4.39
N CYS A 34 -6.44 -0.99 -4.17
CA CYS A 34 -6.80 -0.12 -5.29
C CYS A 34 -5.55 0.62 -5.81
N LYS A 35 -5.62 1.14 -7.04
CA LYS A 35 -4.52 1.84 -7.73
C LYS A 35 -3.73 2.83 -6.86
N ILE A 36 -4.42 3.68 -6.10
CA ILE A 36 -3.79 4.70 -5.25
C ILE A 36 -3.04 4.05 -4.09
N HIS A 37 -3.67 3.11 -3.39
CA HIS A 37 -3.05 2.45 -2.25
C HIS A 37 -1.92 1.50 -2.65
N HIS A 38 -2.04 0.88 -3.82
CA HIS A 38 -0.96 0.08 -4.40
C HIS A 38 0.27 0.94 -4.64
N ALA A 39 0.12 2.07 -5.34
CA ALA A 39 1.22 3.00 -5.57
C ALA A 39 1.80 3.56 -4.26
N ALA A 40 0.96 3.90 -3.27
CA ALA A 40 1.44 4.38 -1.97
C ALA A 40 2.22 3.30 -1.19
N PHE A 41 1.80 2.05 -1.27
CA PHE A 41 2.48 0.92 -0.65
C PHE A 41 3.86 0.70 -1.28
N ASP A 42 3.93 0.63 -2.61
CA ASP A 42 5.19 0.43 -3.35
C ASP A 42 6.21 1.57 -3.10
N GLN A 43 5.73 2.79 -2.88
CA GLN A 43 6.57 3.96 -2.59
C GLN A 43 6.92 4.09 -1.10
N ASN A 44 6.59 3.10 -0.26
CA ASN A 44 6.77 3.14 1.20
C ASN A 44 6.12 4.36 1.88
N ILE A 45 5.09 4.93 1.28
CA ILE A 45 4.26 6.00 1.88
C ILE A 45 3.30 5.39 2.90
N LEU A 46 2.87 4.16 2.64
CA LEU A 46 1.95 3.40 3.47
C LEU A 46 2.51 2.00 3.74
N GLY A 47 2.36 1.52 4.97
CA GLY A 47 2.64 0.14 5.37
C GLY A 47 1.53 -0.47 6.22
N ILE A 48 1.64 -1.76 6.48
CA ILE A 48 0.75 -2.53 7.38
C ILE A 48 1.63 -3.27 8.37
N ASP A 49 1.39 -3.11 9.68
CA ASP A 49 2.14 -3.83 10.71
C ASP A 49 1.56 -5.25 10.97
N PRO A 50 2.25 -6.12 11.73
CA PRO A 50 1.77 -7.46 12.04
C PRO A 50 0.44 -7.50 12.83
N ASP A 51 0.06 -6.40 13.47
CA ASP A 51 -1.23 -6.23 14.15
C ASP A 51 -2.34 -5.73 13.20
N TYR A 52 -2.08 -5.73 11.89
CA TYR A 52 -2.95 -5.26 10.82
C TYR A 52 -3.31 -3.76 10.90
N LYS A 53 -2.48 -2.94 11.54
CA LYS A 53 -2.65 -1.49 11.57
C LYS A 53 -1.93 -0.84 10.40
N ILE A 54 -2.62 0.11 9.77
CA ILE A 54 -2.04 0.95 8.73
C ILE A 54 -1.05 1.92 9.39
N LYS A 55 0.14 2.03 8.80
CA LYS A 55 1.15 3.02 9.13
C LYS A 55 1.34 3.93 7.93
N ILE A 56 1.39 5.23 8.18
CA ILE A 56 1.68 6.24 7.15
C ILE A 56 3.06 6.81 7.47
N ARG A 57 3.84 7.11 6.44
CA ARG A 57 5.15 7.74 6.59
C ARG A 57 4.99 9.13 7.23
N GLU A 58 5.80 9.43 8.23
CA GLU A 58 5.61 10.59 9.11
C GLU A 58 5.73 11.93 8.37
N ASP A 59 6.63 12.03 7.38
CA ASP A 59 6.81 13.23 6.55
C ASP A 59 5.54 13.63 5.79
N ILE A 60 4.77 12.64 5.31
CA ILE A 60 3.49 12.85 4.62
C ILE A 60 2.42 13.38 5.58
N LEU A 61 2.47 13.02 6.87
CA LEU A 61 1.55 13.55 7.88
C LEU A 61 1.86 15.00 8.25
N MET A 62 3.10 15.44 8.02
CA MET A 62 3.55 16.82 8.25
C MET A 62 3.41 17.70 7.01
N GLU A 63 3.08 17.13 5.85
CA GLU A 63 2.92 17.85 4.60
C GLU A 63 1.66 18.74 4.64
N THR A 64 1.83 20.02 4.31
CA THR A 64 0.72 20.96 4.20
C THR A 64 0.04 20.81 2.85
N ASP A 65 -1.21 20.35 2.87
CA ASP A 65 -1.97 20.05 1.65
C ASP A 65 -2.45 21.35 0.96
N GLY A 66 -1.62 21.89 0.05
CA GLY A 66 -1.96 23.01 -0.85
C GLY A 66 -2.41 24.31 -0.17
N PRO A 67 -2.85 25.33 -0.93
CA PRO A 67 -3.13 26.69 -0.42
C PRO A 67 -4.41 26.82 0.42
N ASN A 68 -4.90 25.74 1.05
CA ASN A 68 -6.13 25.75 1.82
C ASN A 68 -5.91 25.51 3.34
N ALA A 69 -4.70 25.74 3.85
CA ALA A 69 -4.39 25.74 5.29
C ALA A 69 -4.38 27.15 5.88
#